data_AF-A0AAV2TRK4-F1
#
_entry.id   AF-A0AAV2TRK4-F1
#
_cell.length_a   1.000
_cell.length_b   1.000
_cell.length_c   1.000
_cell.angle_alpha   90.00
_cell.angle_beta   90.00
_cell.angle_gamma   90.00
#
_symmetry.space_group_name_H-M   'P 1'
#
loop_
_entity.id
_entity.type
_entity.pdbx_description
1 polymer ?
#
loop_
_entity_poly.entity_id
_entity_poly.type
_entity_poly.pdbx_seq_one_letter_code
_entity_poly.pdbx_strand_id
1 'polypeptide(L)'
;MILPPRDEVTELIIKYHHELEGHAGASHVLACVRREFWILKGMASVRRVISKCHNCRMLRAKPCEQIMAPLPPFRVSVGSYPFTYTGVDYFGPFRVRVSRSNPKRYGCLFTCLQTRAIHLEVAHSMSTDSFLMALMRFIDRRGPPDAIYSDNGTNFVGADSELKGKLHAFDQRKIGAKLLCRRIDWHFNPPEASHRGGAWERMITTVRQLLAAVTQEQIMGEEALLTYMIEVERIVNDRPHVPVYDDPQSPKILRPSDLLLLRPSVGLANDEVTMTERYTKAWRQAQHLASVFWKRWVREYLPSLQACHKWSQNRRDLKVGDLVLLIGGQRPVGSWPKGVVSGVVKGVDQHVREVYVRTNSGILRRDIRSLCLLGASE
;
A
#
# COMPACT_ATOMS: atom_id res chain seq x y z
N MET A 1 -53.92 -17.71 -2.30
CA MET A 1 -53.51 -18.81 -3.21
C MET A 1 -52.18 -19.40 -2.72
N ILE A 2 -52.04 -20.73 -2.66
CA ILE A 2 -50.81 -21.40 -2.19
C ILE A 2 -49.99 -21.85 -3.41
N LEU A 3 -48.69 -21.56 -3.41
CA LEU A 3 -47.78 -21.85 -4.52
C LEU A 3 -46.70 -22.88 -4.14
N PRO A 4 -46.38 -23.83 -5.05
CA PRO A 4 -45.31 -24.79 -4.83
C PRO A 4 -43.91 -24.14 -4.84
N PRO A 5 -42.92 -24.68 -4.10
CA PRO A 5 -41.61 -24.05 -3.96
C PRO A 5 -40.74 -24.05 -5.22
N ARG A 6 -40.95 -25.02 -6.13
CA ARG A 6 -40.11 -25.28 -7.31
C ARG A 6 -41.01 -25.41 -8.53
N ASP A 7 -41.66 -24.32 -8.87
CA ASP A 7 -42.56 -24.22 -9.99
C ASP A 7 -42.23 -22.97 -10.79
N GLU A 8 -42.36 -23.04 -12.11
CA GLU A 8 -41.94 -21.98 -13.03
C GLU A 8 -42.75 -20.71 -12.83
N VAL A 9 -44.06 -20.83 -12.59
CA VAL A 9 -44.95 -19.69 -12.30
C VAL A 9 -44.50 -19.01 -11.00
N THR A 10 -44.10 -19.81 -10.01
CA THR A 10 -43.60 -19.27 -8.73
C THR A 10 -42.27 -18.52 -8.92
N GLU A 11 -41.35 -19.02 -9.76
CA GLU A 11 -40.10 -18.30 -10.05
C GLU A 11 -40.35 -16.99 -10.79
N LEU A 12 -41.29 -16.96 -11.75
CA LEU A 12 -41.67 -15.75 -12.48
C LEU A 12 -42.32 -14.69 -11.57
N ILE A 13 -43.24 -15.09 -10.67
CA ILE A 13 -43.87 -14.18 -9.70
C ILE A 13 -42.80 -13.55 -8.79
N ILE A 14 -41.88 -14.37 -8.25
CA ILE A 14 -40.79 -13.86 -7.41
C ILE A 14 -39.90 -12.90 -8.21
N LYS A 15 -39.58 -13.22 -9.47
CA LYS A 15 -38.75 -12.37 -10.34
C LYS A 15 -39.43 -11.03 -10.62
N TYR A 16 -40.73 -11.04 -10.93
CA TYR A 16 -41.52 -9.82 -11.14
C TYR A 16 -41.47 -8.90 -9.91
N HIS A 17 -41.80 -9.40 -8.71
CA HIS A 17 -41.74 -8.58 -7.50
C HIS A 17 -40.30 -8.17 -7.15
N HIS A 18 -39.29 -8.99 -7.44
CA HIS A 18 -37.90 -8.62 -7.21
C HIS A 18 -37.44 -7.45 -8.10
N GLU A 19 -37.88 -7.41 -9.35
CA GLU A 19 -37.58 -6.33 -10.30
C GLU A 19 -38.38 -5.06 -9.99
N LEU A 20 -39.68 -5.21 -9.67
CA LEU A 20 -40.57 -4.11 -9.28
C LEU A 20 -40.07 -3.35 -8.04
N GLU A 21 -39.57 -4.08 -7.04
CA GLU A 21 -39.03 -3.53 -5.79
C GLU A 21 -37.55 -3.08 -5.92
N GLY A 22 -37.05 -2.88 -7.14
CA GLY A 22 -35.71 -2.34 -7.37
C GLY A 22 -34.57 -3.21 -6.83
N HIS A 23 -34.68 -4.53 -6.94
CA HIS A 23 -33.68 -5.50 -6.49
C HIS A 23 -33.45 -5.56 -4.97
N ALA A 24 -34.50 -5.29 -4.18
CA ALA A 24 -34.49 -5.38 -2.73
C ALA A 24 -34.06 -6.77 -2.19
N GLY A 25 -33.74 -6.81 -0.88
CA GLY A 25 -33.33 -8.04 -0.18
C GLY A 25 -34.41 -9.13 -0.16
N ALA A 26 -34.00 -10.39 0.01
CA ALA A 26 -34.90 -11.54 -0.03
C ALA A 26 -36.07 -11.48 0.97
N SER A 27 -35.85 -10.88 2.14
CA SER A 27 -36.89 -10.71 3.15
C SER A 27 -37.97 -9.71 2.71
N HIS A 28 -37.56 -8.63 2.03
CA HIS A 28 -38.48 -7.60 1.52
C HIS A 28 -39.32 -8.15 0.37
N VAL A 29 -38.68 -8.82 -0.59
CA VAL A 29 -39.37 -9.45 -1.72
C VAL A 29 -40.38 -10.50 -1.23
N LEU A 30 -40.02 -11.31 -0.21
CA LEU A 30 -40.97 -12.26 0.35
C LEU A 30 -42.16 -11.58 1.04
N ALA A 31 -41.95 -10.45 1.72
CA ALA A 31 -43.02 -9.69 2.36
C ALA A 31 -44.02 -9.14 1.32
N CYS A 32 -43.53 -8.63 0.18
CA CYS A 32 -44.38 -8.17 -0.91
C CYS A 32 -45.17 -9.32 -1.55
N VAL A 33 -44.50 -10.43 -1.88
CA VAL A 33 -45.17 -11.61 -2.48
C VAL A 33 -46.23 -12.19 -1.54
N ARG A 34 -46.00 -12.15 -0.22
CA ARG A 34 -46.95 -12.63 0.80
C ARG A 34 -48.26 -11.85 0.89
N ARG A 35 -48.33 -10.65 0.31
CA ARG A 35 -49.58 -9.88 0.25
C ARG A 35 -50.63 -10.57 -0.62
N GLU A 36 -50.19 -11.35 -1.61
CA GLU A 36 -51.07 -11.95 -2.63
C GLU A 36 -50.93 -13.49 -2.68
N PHE A 37 -49.74 -14.02 -2.39
CA PHE A 37 -49.42 -15.44 -2.57
C PHE A 37 -48.70 -16.06 -1.37
N TRP A 38 -49.04 -17.30 -1.04
CA TRP A 38 -48.37 -18.07 0.00
C TRP A 38 -47.47 -19.15 -0.59
N ILE A 39 -46.17 -18.90 -0.66
CA ILE A 39 -45.19 -19.86 -1.20
C ILE A 39 -44.68 -20.78 -0.09
N LEU A 40 -44.84 -22.10 -0.27
CA LEU A 40 -44.24 -23.09 0.63
C LEU A 40 -42.71 -22.96 0.57
N LYS A 41 -42.03 -22.92 1.73
CA LYS A 41 -40.58 -22.63 1.83
C LYS A 41 -40.18 -21.31 1.15
N GLY A 42 -41.05 -20.29 1.18
CA GLY A 42 -40.90 -19.02 0.46
C GLY A 42 -39.52 -18.36 0.57
N MET A 43 -38.91 -18.28 1.75
CA MET A 43 -37.56 -17.69 1.90
C MET A 43 -36.49 -18.42 1.07
N ALA A 44 -36.55 -19.75 1.00
CA ALA A 44 -35.59 -20.54 0.22
C ALA A 44 -35.81 -20.34 -1.28
N SER A 45 -37.07 -20.29 -1.72
CA SER A 45 -37.42 -20.02 -3.12
C SER A 45 -37.01 -18.62 -3.56
N VAL A 46 -37.29 -17.60 -2.73
CA VAL A 46 -36.90 -16.22 -3.02
C VAL A 46 -35.38 -16.07 -3.06
N ARG A 47 -34.64 -16.62 -2.10
CA ARG A 47 -33.17 -16.62 -2.13
C ARG A 47 -32.61 -17.29 -3.39
N ARG A 48 -33.21 -18.41 -3.82
CA ARG A 48 -32.81 -19.13 -5.05
C ARG A 48 -32.98 -18.26 -6.28
N VAL A 49 -34.15 -17.64 -6.47
CA VAL A 49 -34.41 -16.76 -7.63
C VAL A 49 -33.50 -15.53 -7.61
N ILE A 50 -33.37 -14.86 -6.47
CA ILE A 50 -32.51 -13.67 -6.33
C ILE A 50 -31.03 -14.02 -6.57
N SER A 51 -30.57 -15.22 -6.16
CA SER A 51 -29.18 -15.64 -6.39
C SER A 51 -28.81 -15.78 -7.88
N LYS A 52 -29.81 -16.02 -8.74
CA LYS A 52 -29.64 -16.08 -10.21
C LYS A 52 -29.71 -14.69 -10.86
N CYS A 53 -30.20 -13.67 -10.16
CA CYS A 53 -30.38 -12.33 -10.72
C CYS A 53 -29.03 -11.67 -11.04
N HIS A 54 -28.84 -11.33 -12.32
CA HIS A 54 -27.59 -10.75 -12.83
C HIS A 54 -27.22 -9.42 -12.16
N ASN A 55 -28.20 -8.52 -11.99
CA ASN A 55 -28.00 -7.21 -11.36
C ASN A 55 -27.61 -7.36 -9.88
N CYS A 56 -28.28 -8.24 -9.14
CA CYS A 56 -27.92 -8.54 -7.75
C CYS A 56 -26.53 -9.17 -7.63
N ARG A 57 -26.17 -10.07 -8.54
CA ARG A 57 -24.84 -10.70 -8.55
C ARG A 57 -23.75 -9.67 -8.81
N MET A 58 -23.99 -8.69 -9.69
CA MET A 58 -23.04 -7.58 -9.91
C MET A 58 -22.93 -6.67 -8.69
N LEU A 59 -24.06 -6.23 -8.12
CA LEU A 59 -24.09 -5.29 -6.99
C LEU A 59 -23.53 -5.89 -5.69
N ARG A 60 -23.70 -7.20 -5.49
CA ARG A 60 -23.24 -7.91 -4.28
C ARG A 60 -21.97 -8.72 -4.51
N ALA A 61 -21.32 -8.57 -5.67
CA ALA A 61 -20.09 -9.28 -5.95
C ALA A 61 -19.01 -8.88 -4.94
N LYS A 62 -18.37 -9.87 -4.32
CA LYS A 62 -17.26 -9.65 -3.38
C LYS A 62 -15.93 -9.87 -4.07
N PRO A 63 -14.92 -9.01 -3.84
CA PRO A 63 -13.58 -9.24 -4.35
C PRO A 63 -13.09 -10.66 -4.06
N CYS A 64 -12.36 -11.24 -5.00
CA CYS A 64 -11.75 -12.55 -4.78
C CYS A 64 -10.61 -12.42 -3.77
N GLU A 65 -10.52 -13.39 -2.89
CA GLU A 65 -9.49 -13.49 -1.86
C GLU A 65 -8.77 -14.83 -2.01
N GLN A 66 -7.51 -14.91 -1.61
CA GLN A 66 -6.75 -16.15 -1.52
C GLN A 66 -5.81 -16.08 -0.31
N ILE A 67 -5.35 -17.24 0.16
CA ILE A 67 -4.34 -17.32 1.22
C ILE A 67 -3.16 -16.39 0.90
N MET A 68 -2.61 -15.72 1.92
CA MET A 68 -1.51 -14.78 1.72
C MET A 68 -0.27 -15.52 1.18
N ALA A 69 0.38 -14.95 0.16
CA ALA A 69 1.64 -15.51 -0.35
C ALA A 69 2.69 -15.53 0.76
N PRO A 70 3.63 -16.50 0.75
CA PRO A 70 4.79 -16.46 1.62
C PRO A 70 5.50 -15.11 1.46
N LEU A 71 6.02 -14.59 2.58
CA LEU A 71 6.77 -13.34 2.56
C LEU A 71 7.96 -13.51 1.60
N PRO A 72 8.26 -12.53 0.72
CA PRO A 72 9.41 -12.63 -0.17
C PRO A 72 10.70 -12.95 0.58
N PRO A 73 11.67 -13.66 -0.03
CA PRO A 73 12.90 -14.12 0.64
C PRO A 73 13.67 -13.03 1.36
N PHE A 74 13.72 -11.81 0.80
CA PHE A 74 14.34 -10.63 1.41
C PHE A 74 13.71 -10.20 2.75
N ARG A 75 12.53 -10.70 3.11
CA ARG A 75 11.90 -10.46 4.42
C ARG A 75 12.29 -11.47 5.50
N VAL A 76 12.87 -12.60 5.10
CA VAL A 76 13.12 -13.75 5.98
C VAL A 76 14.59 -14.14 6.04
N SER A 77 15.46 -13.52 5.23
CA SER A 77 16.90 -13.75 5.24
C SER A 77 17.52 -13.37 6.59
N VAL A 78 17.95 -14.36 7.37
CA VAL A 78 18.65 -14.13 8.64
C VAL A 78 20.09 -13.68 8.35
N GLY A 79 20.61 -12.70 9.10
CA GLY A 79 22.02 -12.28 9.04
C GLY A 79 22.33 -11.08 8.12
N SER A 80 21.33 -10.43 7.54
CA SER A 80 21.52 -9.19 6.75
C SER A 80 21.40 -7.93 7.61
N TYR A 81 22.15 -6.88 7.22
CA TYR A 81 22.12 -5.58 7.91
C TYR A 81 20.87 -4.77 7.51
N PRO A 82 20.40 -3.82 8.34
CA PRO A 82 19.34 -2.91 7.93
C PRO A 82 19.67 -2.24 6.59
N PHE A 83 18.65 -2.03 5.75
CA PHE A 83 18.75 -1.46 4.40
C PHE A 83 19.45 -2.32 3.33
N THR A 84 19.76 -3.59 3.60
CA THR A 84 20.22 -4.54 2.56
C THR A 84 19.28 -4.58 1.34
N TYR A 85 17.97 -4.65 1.61
CA TYR A 85 16.92 -4.55 0.60
C TYR A 85 16.12 -3.28 0.85
N THR A 86 16.23 -2.32 -0.07
CA THR A 86 15.68 -0.97 0.13
C THR A 86 14.65 -0.64 -0.95
N GLY A 87 13.46 -0.20 -0.54
CA GLY A 87 12.52 0.47 -1.42
C GLY A 87 12.82 1.97 -1.44
N VAL A 88 12.68 2.61 -2.60
CA VAL A 88 12.87 4.06 -2.75
C VAL A 88 11.65 4.71 -3.39
N ASP A 89 11.24 5.86 -2.87
CA ASP A 89 10.12 6.64 -3.39
C ASP A 89 10.37 8.15 -3.26
N TYR A 90 9.80 8.92 -4.18
CA TYR A 90 9.85 10.37 -4.18
C TYR A 90 8.51 10.98 -3.75
N PHE A 91 8.58 12.06 -2.99
CA PHE A 91 7.37 12.76 -2.53
C PHE A 91 7.57 14.27 -2.40
N GLY A 92 6.47 15.01 -2.31
CA GLY A 92 6.44 16.47 -2.37
C GLY A 92 5.55 16.97 -3.52
N PRO A 93 5.72 18.23 -3.97
CA PRO A 93 6.75 19.19 -3.60
C PRO A 93 6.48 19.94 -2.29
N PHE A 94 7.56 20.26 -1.56
CA PHE A 94 7.58 21.18 -0.42
C PHE A 94 8.01 22.56 -0.88
N ARG A 95 7.28 23.61 -0.51
CA ARG A 95 7.72 25.00 -0.74
C ARG A 95 8.57 25.45 0.43
N VAL A 96 9.81 25.81 0.15
CA VAL A 96 10.79 26.20 1.17
C VAL A 96 11.18 27.64 0.95
N ARG A 97 11.32 28.42 2.03
CA ARG A 97 11.79 29.80 1.95
C ARG A 97 13.31 29.81 1.79
N VAL A 98 13.77 30.32 0.65
CA VAL A 98 15.19 30.55 0.37
C VAL A 98 15.34 32.01 -0.02
N SER A 99 15.83 32.82 0.92
CA SER A 99 15.93 34.27 0.78
C SER A 99 14.57 34.90 0.39
N ARG A 100 14.46 35.50 -0.80
CA ARG A 100 13.24 36.11 -1.36
C ARG A 100 12.40 35.15 -2.23
N SER A 101 12.87 33.93 -2.44
CA SER A 101 12.24 32.94 -3.30
C SER A 101 11.65 31.78 -2.49
N ASN A 102 10.63 31.11 -3.05
CA ASN A 102 10.03 29.93 -2.45
C ASN A 102 10.18 28.71 -3.37
N PRO A 103 11.41 28.22 -3.60
CA PRO A 103 11.63 27.10 -4.51
C PRO A 103 10.99 25.82 -3.98
N LYS A 104 10.72 24.89 -4.91
CA LYS A 104 10.25 23.54 -4.59
C LYS A 104 11.42 22.68 -4.12
N ARG A 105 11.16 21.84 -3.14
CA ARG A 105 12.01 20.75 -2.66
C ARG A 105 11.21 19.46 -2.65
N TYR A 106 11.90 18.34 -2.70
CA TYR A 106 11.30 17.01 -2.75
C TYR A 106 11.89 16.17 -1.62
N GLY A 107 11.10 15.27 -1.06
CA GLY A 107 11.57 14.26 -0.12
C GLY A 107 11.88 12.98 -0.88
N CYS A 108 12.97 12.32 -0.52
CA CYS A 108 13.32 10.98 -0.95
C CYS A 108 13.21 10.05 0.26
N LEU A 109 12.35 9.04 0.16
CA LEU A 109 12.10 8.07 1.21
C LEU A 109 12.76 6.76 0.86
N PHE A 110 13.68 6.32 1.69
CA PHE A 110 14.25 4.98 1.65
C PHE A 110 13.61 4.14 2.73
N THR A 111 13.08 2.97 2.38
CA THR A 111 12.44 2.04 3.31
C THR A 111 13.18 0.72 3.31
N CYS A 112 13.61 0.26 4.48
CA CYS A 112 14.18 -1.07 4.65
C CYS A 112 13.06 -2.10 4.56
N LEU A 113 13.09 -2.98 3.56
CA LEU A 113 12.05 -3.98 3.34
C LEU A 113 12.05 -5.10 4.41
N GLN A 114 13.15 -5.21 5.16
CA GLN A 114 13.34 -6.20 6.21
C GLN A 114 12.96 -5.65 7.60
N THR A 115 13.69 -4.63 8.07
CA THR A 115 13.47 -4.02 9.40
C THR A 115 12.35 -2.99 9.40
N ARG A 116 11.76 -2.65 8.25
CA ARG A 116 10.75 -1.58 8.08
C ARG A 116 11.22 -0.21 8.57
N ALA A 117 12.50 -0.01 8.84
CA ALA A 117 13.04 1.29 9.14
C ALA A 117 12.91 2.20 7.92
N ILE A 118 12.71 3.49 8.14
CA ILE A 118 12.73 4.49 7.08
C ILE A 118 13.96 5.38 7.22
N HIS A 119 14.39 5.98 6.11
CA HIS A 119 15.36 7.04 6.05
C HIS A 119 14.88 8.12 5.09
N LEU A 120 14.96 9.38 5.51
CA LEU A 120 14.41 10.53 4.77
C LEU A 120 15.52 11.49 4.38
N GLU A 121 15.55 11.84 3.10
CA GLU A 121 16.47 12.81 2.53
C GLU A 121 15.72 13.91 1.78
N VAL A 122 16.26 15.13 1.78
CA VAL A 122 15.72 16.25 0.99
C VAL A 122 16.50 16.38 -0.31
N ALA A 123 15.80 16.41 -1.43
CA ALA A 123 16.33 16.66 -2.76
C ALA A 123 15.89 18.04 -3.28
N HIS A 124 16.81 18.73 -3.95
CA HIS A 124 16.56 20.06 -4.51
C HIS A 124 15.65 20.05 -5.73
N SER A 125 15.64 18.95 -6.49
CA SER A 125 14.82 18.78 -7.69
C SER A 125 14.46 17.30 -7.91
N MET A 126 13.60 17.01 -8.89
CA MET A 126 13.33 15.64 -9.38
C MET A 126 14.32 15.18 -10.46
N SER A 127 15.50 15.81 -10.56
CA SER A 127 16.54 15.37 -11.48
C SER A 127 17.26 14.13 -10.96
N THR A 128 17.86 13.37 -11.88
CA THR A 128 18.74 12.25 -11.56
C THR A 128 19.92 12.67 -10.67
N ASP A 129 20.52 13.83 -10.94
CA ASP A 129 21.64 14.36 -10.15
C ASP A 129 21.25 14.64 -8.68
N SER A 130 20.12 15.33 -8.46
CA SER A 130 19.58 15.56 -7.11
C SER A 130 19.23 14.25 -6.39
N PHE A 131 18.80 13.23 -7.13
CA PHE A 131 18.57 11.90 -6.57
C PHE A 131 19.85 11.18 -6.19
N LEU A 132 20.86 11.17 -7.05
CA LEU A 132 22.15 10.54 -6.78
C LEU A 132 22.82 11.16 -5.55
N MET A 133 22.71 12.48 -5.37
CA MET A 133 23.17 13.14 -4.14
C MET A 133 22.43 12.63 -2.89
N ALA A 134 21.11 12.43 -2.95
CA ALA A 134 20.36 11.85 -1.85
C ALA A 134 20.73 10.39 -1.59
N LEU A 135 20.93 9.61 -2.66
CA LEU A 135 21.37 8.22 -2.58
C LEU A 135 22.76 8.09 -1.95
N MET A 136 23.71 8.96 -2.31
CA MET A 136 25.05 8.99 -1.70
C MET A 136 24.96 9.26 -0.19
N ARG A 137 24.20 10.28 0.23
CA ARG A 137 24.00 10.57 1.66
C ARG A 137 23.38 9.39 2.42
N PHE A 138 22.42 8.72 1.80
CA PHE A 138 21.83 7.51 2.37
C PHE A 138 22.86 6.38 2.53
N ILE A 139 23.60 6.06 1.46
CA ILE A 139 24.63 5.00 1.47
C ILE A 139 25.71 5.30 2.50
N ASP A 140 26.19 6.54 2.58
CA ASP A 140 27.25 6.92 3.51
C ASP A 140 26.78 6.88 4.98
N ARG A 141 25.47 7.02 5.24
CA ARG A 141 24.89 6.96 6.60
C ARG A 141 24.42 5.58 7.01
N ARG A 142 23.92 4.77 6.07
CA ARG A 142 23.25 3.48 6.34
C ARG A 142 24.01 2.27 5.83
N GLY A 143 25.03 2.48 5.00
CA GLY A 143 25.73 1.45 4.26
C GLY A 143 25.10 1.18 2.89
N PRO A 144 25.84 0.55 1.97
CA PRO A 144 25.36 0.25 0.64
C PRO A 144 24.28 -0.85 0.67
N PRO A 145 23.14 -0.66 -0.02
CA PRO A 145 22.15 -1.72 -0.21
C PRO A 145 22.68 -2.77 -1.20
N ASP A 146 22.25 -4.02 -1.04
CA ASP A 146 22.49 -5.06 -2.04
C ASP A 146 21.47 -4.94 -3.19
N ALA A 147 20.22 -4.55 -2.89
CA ALA A 147 19.19 -4.33 -3.90
C ALA A 147 18.29 -3.12 -3.60
N ILE A 148 17.93 -2.39 -4.66
CA ILE A 148 17.01 -1.24 -4.63
C ILE A 148 15.75 -1.53 -5.44
N TYR A 149 14.58 -1.24 -4.88
CA TYR A 149 13.29 -1.36 -5.53
C TYR A 149 12.66 0.02 -5.73
N SER A 150 12.34 0.40 -6.97
CA SER A 150 11.71 1.69 -7.30
C SER A 150 10.57 1.55 -8.31
N ASP A 151 9.80 2.62 -8.51
CA ASP A 151 8.95 2.76 -9.69
C ASP A 151 9.80 3.11 -10.93
N ASN A 152 9.14 3.15 -12.10
CA ASN A 152 9.77 3.51 -13.39
C ASN A 152 9.94 5.03 -13.58
N GLY A 153 10.10 5.80 -12.49
CA GLY A 153 10.40 7.22 -12.56
C GLY A 153 11.67 7.50 -13.38
N THR A 154 11.63 8.50 -14.25
CA THR A 154 12.75 8.84 -15.16
C THR A 154 14.03 9.19 -14.42
N ASN A 155 13.90 9.79 -13.23
CA ASN A 155 15.00 10.05 -12.31
C ASN A 155 15.68 8.78 -11.80
N PHE A 156 14.92 7.74 -11.45
CA PHE A 156 15.45 6.45 -11.00
C PHE A 156 16.06 5.64 -12.14
N VAL A 157 15.40 5.64 -13.31
CA VAL A 157 15.94 5.00 -14.52
C VAL A 157 17.27 5.64 -14.94
N GLY A 158 17.34 6.98 -14.92
CA GLY A 158 18.59 7.70 -15.18
C GLY A 158 19.69 7.36 -14.16
N ALA A 159 19.32 7.23 -12.88
CA ALA A 159 20.27 6.92 -11.82
C ALA A 159 20.85 5.51 -11.94
N ASP A 160 20.01 4.51 -12.22
CA ASP A 160 20.44 3.14 -12.50
C ASP A 160 21.39 3.10 -13.71
N SER A 161 21.08 3.85 -14.77
CA SER A 161 21.96 3.96 -15.95
C SER A 161 23.32 4.59 -15.62
N GLU A 162 23.36 5.65 -14.80
CA GLU A 162 24.62 6.30 -14.42
C GLU A 162 25.47 5.43 -13.50
N LEU A 163 24.84 4.74 -12.54
CA LEU A 163 25.51 3.78 -11.66
C LEU A 163 26.13 2.62 -12.45
N LYS A 164 25.38 2.05 -13.41
CA LYS A 164 25.90 1.03 -14.33
C LYS A 164 27.05 1.56 -15.19
N GLY A 165 26.94 2.78 -15.70
CA GLY A 165 28.00 3.43 -16.48
C GLY A 165 29.30 3.60 -15.69
N LYS A 166 29.22 4.04 -14.43
CA LYS A 166 30.37 4.16 -13.53
C LYS A 166 30.99 2.79 -13.24
N LEU A 167 30.17 1.79 -12.89
CA LEU A 167 30.64 0.41 -12.69
C LEU A 167 31.45 -0.11 -13.88
N HIS A 168 30.96 0.09 -15.12
CA HIS A 168 31.68 -0.31 -16.33
C HIS A 168 33.01 0.44 -16.55
N ALA A 169 33.07 1.73 -16.20
CA ALA A 169 34.30 2.52 -16.30
C ALA A 169 35.36 2.11 -15.25
N PHE A 170 34.92 1.67 -14.06
CA PHE A 170 35.79 1.18 -12.99
C PHE A 170 36.32 -0.25 -13.26
N ASP A 171 35.51 -1.14 -13.84
CA ASP A 171 35.93 -2.49 -14.23
C ASP A 171 37.10 -2.49 -15.23
N GLN A 172 37.17 -1.49 -16.11
CA GLN A 172 38.29 -1.32 -17.05
C GLN A 172 39.62 -0.97 -16.35
N ARG A 173 39.58 -0.49 -15.10
CA ARG A 173 40.75 -0.02 -14.35
C ARG A 173 41.21 -0.99 -13.25
N LYS A 174 41.00 -2.31 -13.36
CA LYS A 174 41.70 -3.42 -12.64
C LYS A 174 42.11 -3.21 -11.15
N ILE A 175 41.49 -2.32 -10.39
CA ILE A 175 41.79 -2.04 -8.99
C ILE A 175 40.44 -1.97 -8.27
N GLY A 176 40.16 -2.96 -7.43
CA GLY A 176 39.12 -2.81 -6.41
C GLY A 176 38.01 -3.86 -6.33
N ALA A 177 38.26 -5.15 -6.59
CA ALA A 177 37.33 -6.21 -6.17
C ALA A 177 37.06 -6.24 -4.64
N LYS A 178 37.78 -5.41 -3.86
CA LYS A 178 37.65 -5.24 -2.40
C LYS A 178 37.24 -3.83 -1.95
N LEU A 179 37.08 -2.86 -2.85
CA LEU A 179 36.81 -1.47 -2.49
C LEU A 179 35.60 -0.94 -3.26
N LEU A 180 34.44 -0.95 -2.59
CA LEU A 180 33.34 -0.01 -2.76
C LEU A 180 32.66 0.05 -4.14
N CYS A 181 31.97 -1.04 -4.50
CA CYS A 181 30.65 -1.02 -5.14
C CYS A 181 30.25 -2.48 -5.35
N ARG A 182 29.64 -3.11 -4.33
CA ARG A 182 28.83 -4.30 -4.61
C ARG A 182 27.79 -3.88 -5.66
N ARG A 183 27.61 -4.70 -6.68
CA ARG A 183 26.66 -4.45 -7.77
C ARG A 183 25.28 -4.29 -7.13
N ILE A 184 24.81 -3.05 -6.99
CA ILE A 184 23.48 -2.78 -6.44
C ILE A 184 22.49 -3.28 -7.48
N ASP A 185 21.73 -4.33 -7.13
CA ASP A 185 20.74 -4.89 -8.03
C ASP A 185 19.49 -4.01 -8.01
N TRP A 186 19.27 -3.29 -9.12
CA TRP A 186 18.12 -2.40 -9.27
C TRP A 186 16.93 -3.15 -9.86
N HIS A 187 15.79 -3.10 -9.17
CA HIS A 187 14.54 -3.71 -9.58
C HIS A 187 13.46 -2.65 -9.76
N PHE A 188 12.88 -2.61 -10.96
CA PHE A 188 11.77 -1.73 -11.27
C PHE A 188 10.43 -2.46 -11.11
N ASN A 189 9.49 -1.82 -10.43
CA ASN A 189 8.15 -2.37 -10.26
C ASN A 189 7.38 -2.38 -11.60
N PRO A 190 6.64 -3.46 -11.92
CA PRO A 190 5.71 -3.46 -13.05
C PRO A 190 4.65 -2.36 -12.90
N PRO A 191 4.20 -1.71 -13.98
CA PRO A 191 3.12 -0.72 -13.91
C PRO A 191 1.90 -1.30 -13.20
N GLU A 192 1.37 -0.58 -12.20
CA GLU A 192 0.22 -0.96 -11.36
C GLU A 192 0.46 -2.06 -10.29
N ALA A 193 1.70 -2.50 -10.05
CA ALA A 193 2.03 -3.47 -8.99
C ALA A 193 2.12 -2.86 -7.56
N SER A 194 1.58 -1.66 -7.33
CA SER A 194 1.57 -0.93 -6.05
C SER A 194 0.73 -1.59 -4.94
N HIS A 195 0.31 -2.84 -5.14
CA HIS A 195 -0.47 -3.65 -4.19
C HIS A 195 0.33 -4.83 -3.62
N ARG A 196 1.58 -5.01 -4.03
CA ARG A 196 2.47 -6.09 -3.53
C ARG A 196 3.09 -5.75 -2.18
N GLY A 197 3.05 -4.48 -1.75
CA GLY A 197 3.78 -4.01 -0.57
C GLY A 197 2.96 -3.88 0.72
N GLY A 198 1.98 -4.76 0.95
CA GLY A 198 1.38 -5.05 2.26
C GLY A 198 1.18 -3.88 3.24
N ALA A 199 1.41 -4.13 4.54
CA ALA A 199 1.19 -3.15 5.61
C ALA A 199 2.17 -1.96 5.59
N TRP A 200 3.31 -2.08 4.90
CA TRP A 200 4.34 -1.05 4.87
C TRP A 200 4.10 0.01 3.78
N GLU A 201 3.49 -0.34 2.63
CA GLU A 201 3.03 0.65 1.65
C GLU A 201 1.98 1.59 2.26
N ARG A 202 1.07 1.05 3.08
CA ARG A 202 0.09 1.88 3.80
C ARG A 202 0.79 2.84 4.76
N MET A 203 1.75 2.32 5.53
CA MET A 203 2.54 3.12 6.46
C MET A 203 3.31 4.25 5.75
N ILE A 204 4.00 3.94 4.65
CA ILE A 204 4.73 4.91 3.83
C ILE A 204 3.77 5.94 3.25
N THR A 205 2.60 5.51 2.79
CA THR A 205 1.53 6.40 2.31
C THR A 205 1.07 7.35 3.41
N THR A 206 0.83 6.86 4.62
CA THR A 206 0.45 7.70 5.78
C THR A 206 1.55 8.70 6.12
N VAL A 207 2.82 8.27 6.21
CA VAL A 207 3.95 9.19 6.46
C VAL A 207 3.99 10.29 5.40
N ARG A 208 3.86 9.94 4.12
CA ARG A 208 3.88 10.89 3.01
C ARG A 208 2.73 11.89 3.06
N GLN A 209 1.51 11.42 3.35
CA GLN A 209 0.32 12.25 3.48
C GLN A 209 0.45 13.23 4.65
N LEU A 210 0.94 12.75 5.80
CA LEU A 210 1.16 13.58 6.99
C LEU A 210 2.26 14.62 6.78
N LEU A 211 3.38 14.24 6.17
CA LEU A 211 4.45 15.17 5.80
C LEU A 211 3.92 16.26 4.86
N ALA A 212 3.14 15.89 3.84
CA ALA A 212 2.54 16.84 2.91
C ALA A 212 1.55 17.79 3.62
N ALA A 213 0.69 17.27 4.50
CA ALA A 213 -0.28 18.09 5.22
C ALA A 213 0.39 19.11 6.16
N VAL A 214 1.38 18.66 6.95
CA VAL A 214 2.06 19.53 7.93
C VAL A 214 2.90 20.62 7.25
N THR A 215 3.53 20.30 6.13
CA THR A 215 4.37 21.25 5.39
C THR A 215 3.58 22.22 4.49
N GLN A 216 2.33 21.91 4.15
CA GLN A 216 1.44 22.85 3.45
C GLN A 216 0.92 23.97 4.35
N GLU A 217 0.77 23.69 5.65
CA GLU A 217 0.25 24.66 6.63
C GLU A 217 1.28 25.73 7.00
N GLN A 218 2.58 25.47 6.85
CA GLN A 218 3.64 26.40 7.24
C GLN A 218 4.87 26.32 6.32
N ILE A 219 5.24 27.44 5.71
CA ILE A 219 6.50 27.57 4.96
C ILE A 219 7.66 27.61 5.96
N MET A 220 8.68 26.80 5.72
CA MET A 220 9.90 26.74 6.54
C MET A 220 11.14 27.03 5.72
N GLY A 221 12.23 27.39 6.41
CA GLY A 221 13.56 27.47 5.81
C GLY A 221 14.11 26.09 5.46
N GLU A 222 15.16 26.05 4.64
CA GLU A 222 15.75 24.80 4.15
C GLU A 222 16.36 23.95 5.28
N GLU A 223 17.08 24.59 6.20
CA GLU A 223 17.65 23.93 7.38
C GLU A 223 16.57 23.40 8.33
N ALA A 224 15.48 24.14 8.49
CA ALA A 224 14.33 23.71 9.29
C ALA A 224 13.64 22.49 8.65
N LEU A 225 13.53 22.44 7.31
CA LEU A 225 12.99 21.28 6.60
C LEU A 225 13.88 20.04 6.77
N LEU A 226 15.19 20.20 6.64
CA LEU A 226 16.15 19.11 6.87
C LEU A 226 16.01 18.54 8.28
N THR A 227 15.99 19.42 9.28
CA THR A 227 15.83 19.03 10.69
C THR A 227 14.48 18.34 10.93
N TYR A 228 13.41 18.89 10.37
CA TYR A 228 12.06 18.31 10.49
C TYR A 228 11.99 16.90 9.89
N MET A 229 12.59 16.66 8.72
CA MET A 229 12.63 15.32 8.10
C MET A 229 13.36 14.30 8.99
N ILE A 230 14.48 14.69 9.61
CA ILE A 230 15.23 13.81 10.52
C ILE A 230 14.43 13.52 11.79
N GLU A 231 13.73 14.50 12.35
CA GLU A 231 12.84 14.30 13.50
C GLU A 231 11.68 13.36 13.17
N VAL A 232 11.08 13.49 11.98
CA VAL A 232 10.04 12.57 11.51
C VAL A 232 10.60 11.16 11.31
N GLU A 233 11.79 11.02 10.74
CA GLU A 233 12.47 9.73 10.63
C GLU A 233 12.63 9.06 12.01
N ARG A 234 13.10 9.81 13.02
CA ARG A 234 13.21 9.33 14.40
C ARG A 234 11.86 8.88 14.95
N ILE A 235 10.83 9.71 14.85
CA ILE A 235 9.47 9.42 15.33
C ILE A 235 8.92 8.13 14.71
N VAL A 236 9.05 7.99 13.40
CA VAL A 236 8.54 6.82 12.69
C VAL A 236 9.36 5.59 13.06
N ASN A 237 10.69 5.69 13.19
CA ASN A 237 11.54 4.55 13.57
C ASN A 237 11.42 4.14 15.04
N ASP A 238 10.94 5.01 15.92
CA ASP A 238 10.66 4.70 17.34
C ASP A 238 9.31 4.00 17.56
N ARG A 239 8.59 3.64 16.49
CA ARG A 239 7.32 2.92 16.57
C ARG A 239 7.51 1.44 16.92
N PRO A 240 6.55 0.80 17.61
CA PRO A 240 6.60 -0.63 17.87
C PRO A 240 6.31 -1.46 16.61
N HIS A 241 7.00 -2.59 16.45
CA HIS A 241 6.75 -3.55 15.36
C HIS A 241 5.46 -4.36 15.54
N VAL A 242 5.03 -4.54 16.77
CA VAL A 242 3.88 -5.35 17.19
C VAL A 242 2.94 -4.52 18.05
N PRO A 243 1.63 -4.85 18.11
CA PRO A 243 0.72 -4.24 19.08
C PRO A 243 1.28 -4.35 20.50
N VAL A 244 1.16 -3.27 21.26
CA VAL A 244 1.49 -3.25 22.69
C VAL A 244 0.38 -3.99 23.42
N TYR A 245 0.74 -5.01 24.20
CA TYR A 245 -0.18 -5.66 25.14
C TYR A 245 0.13 -5.16 26.54
N ASP A 246 -0.91 -4.90 27.34
CA ASP A 246 -0.79 -4.46 28.73
C ASP A 246 -0.43 -5.65 29.65
N ASP A 247 0.70 -6.30 29.40
CA ASP A 247 1.24 -7.36 30.26
C ASP A 247 2.61 -6.93 30.82
N PRO A 248 2.74 -6.81 32.16
CA PRO A 248 4.00 -6.45 32.84
C PRO A 248 5.17 -7.40 32.57
N GLN A 249 4.92 -8.64 32.13
CA GLN A 249 5.96 -9.60 31.75
C GLN A 249 6.26 -9.60 30.25
N SER A 250 5.61 -8.72 29.46
CA SER A 250 5.86 -8.66 28.02
C SER A 250 7.32 -8.31 27.72
N PRO A 251 7.96 -9.03 26.78
CA PRO A 251 9.32 -8.71 26.37
C PRO A 251 9.39 -7.28 25.82
N LYS A 252 10.54 -6.61 26.01
CA LYS A 252 10.78 -5.26 25.48
C LYS A 252 10.40 -5.22 24.00
N ILE A 253 9.50 -4.29 23.67
CA ILE A 253 8.96 -4.18 22.32
C ILE A 253 10.06 -3.74 21.37
N LEU A 254 10.31 -4.54 20.35
CA LEU A 254 11.31 -4.25 19.34
C LEU A 254 10.81 -3.13 18.41
N ARG A 255 11.61 -2.08 18.28
CA ARG A 255 11.37 -0.96 17.35
C ARG A 255 12.43 -0.98 16.24
N PRO A 256 12.13 -0.43 15.05
CA PRO A 256 13.13 -0.24 14.02
C PRO A 256 14.37 0.53 14.51
N SER A 257 14.19 1.53 15.39
CA SER A 257 15.31 2.28 15.97
C SER A 257 16.21 1.43 16.87
N ASP A 258 15.67 0.45 17.59
CA ASP A 258 16.47 -0.47 18.40
C ASP A 258 17.40 -1.32 17.50
N LEU A 259 16.95 -1.66 16.28
CA LEU A 259 17.76 -2.38 15.29
C LEU A 259 18.78 -1.49 14.57
N LEU A 260 18.47 -0.20 14.38
CA LEU A 260 19.36 0.75 13.72
C LEU A 260 20.47 1.27 14.64
N LEU A 261 20.11 1.61 15.89
CA LEU A 261 21.01 2.25 16.83
C LEU A 261 21.72 1.26 17.74
N LEU A 262 21.16 0.05 17.89
CA LEU A 262 21.60 -0.98 18.86
C LEU A 262 21.67 -0.46 20.31
N ARG A 263 20.98 0.66 20.57
CA ARG A 263 20.85 1.33 21.86
C ARG A 263 19.49 2.02 21.93
N PRO A 264 18.98 2.35 23.13
CA PRO A 264 17.75 3.12 23.25
C PRO A 264 17.85 4.45 22.49
N SER A 265 16.89 4.69 21.59
CA SER A 265 16.67 6.02 21.02
C SER A 265 16.13 6.94 22.12
N VAL A 266 16.85 8.03 22.40
CA VAL A 266 16.41 9.10 23.30
C VAL A 266 16.26 10.35 22.46
N GLY A 267 15.02 10.78 22.25
CA GLY A 267 14.73 12.07 21.62
C GLY A 267 14.88 13.22 22.61
N LEU A 268 15.01 14.44 22.10
CA LEU A 268 14.88 15.64 22.92
C LEU A 268 13.45 15.71 23.49
N ALA A 269 13.33 16.11 24.76
CA ALA A 269 12.03 16.33 25.38
C ALA A 269 11.26 17.40 24.61
N ASN A 270 9.97 17.15 24.37
CA ASN A 270 9.09 18.13 23.76
C ASN A 270 8.61 19.10 24.85
N ASP A 271 9.27 20.24 24.98
CA ASP A 271 8.76 21.34 25.79
C ASP A 271 7.53 21.96 25.13
N GLU A 272 6.67 22.60 25.91
CA GLU A 272 5.63 23.48 25.37
C GLU A 272 6.28 24.66 24.64
N VAL A 273 6.16 24.67 23.31
CA VAL A 273 6.68 25.75 22.47
C VAL A 273 5.71 26.92 22.48
N THR A 274 6.15 28.08 22.96
CA THR A 274 5.37 29.32 22.88
C THR A 274 5.21 29.79 21.44
N MET A 275 4.12 30.52 21.13
CA MET A 275 3.88 31.04 19.78
C MET A 275 5.02 31.95 19.28
N THR A 276 5.64 32.73 20.17
CA THR A 276 6.77 33.60 19.83
C THR A 276 8.00 32.80 19.41
N GLU A 277 8.31 31.72 20.13
CA GLU A 277 9.46 30.86 19.83
C GLU A 277 9.28 30.08 18.52
N ARG A 278 8.04 29.69 18.20
CA ARG A 278 7.70 29.01 16.93
C ARG A 278 8.07 29.82 15.69
N TYR A 279 8.02 31.15 15.75
CA TYR A 279 8.30 32.02 14.59
C TYR A 279 9.68 32.68 14.63
N THR A 280 10.36 32.67 15.77
CA THR A 280 11.69 33.30 15.93
C THR A 280 12.84 32.31 15.84
N LYS A 281 12.64 31.04 16.21
CA LYS A 281 13.71 30.03 16.24
C LYS A 281 13.38 28.87 15.29
N ALA A 282 14.18 28.71 14.23
CA ALA A 282 13.98 27.68 13.20
C ALA A 282 13.94 26.24 13.77
N TRP A 283 14.77 25.93 14.76
CA TRP A 283 14.77 24.61 15.40
C TRP A 283 13.50 24.35 16.24
N ARG A 284 12.95 25.39 16.91
CA ARG A 284 11.66 25.29 17.64
C ARG A 284 10.50 25.14 16.66
N GLN A 285 10.57 25.77 15.48
CA GLN A 285 9.62 25.55 14.39
C GLN A 285 9.62 24.07 13.96
N ALA A 286 10.80 23.51 13.69
CA ALA A 286 10.94 22.10 13.30
C ALA A 286 10.43 21.15 14.40
N GLN A 287 10.79 21.39 15.67
CA GLN A 287 10.33 20.60 16.81
C GLN A 287 8.81 20.65 16.97
N HIS A 288 8.20 21.84 16.84
CA HIS A 288 6.76 21.99 16.90
C HIS A 288 6.04 21.19 15.80
N LEU A 289 6.54 21.28 14.56
CA LEU A 289 5.97 20.53 13.44
C LEU A 289 6.15 19.02 13.60
N ALA A 290 7.27 18.57 14.17
CA ALA A 290 7.48 17.17 14.54
C ALA A 290 6.49 16.70 15.61
N SER A 291 6.17 17.54 16.60
CA SER A 291 5.13 17.26 17.61
C SER A 291 3.72 17.17 17.00
N VAL A 292 3.38 18.08 16.06
CA VAL A 292 2.13 18.00 15.31
C VAL A 292 2.07 16.72 14.47
N PHE A 293 3.17 16.39 13.78
CA PHE A 293 3.30 15.14 13.04
C PHE A 293 3.07 13.94 13.95
N TRP A 294 3.73 13.87 15.12
CA TRP A 294 3.57 12.79 16.09
C TRP A 294 2.11 12.60 16.52
N LYS A 295 1.41 13.68 16.89
CA LYS A 295 -0.01 13.60 17.30
C LYS A 295 -0.89 13.03 16.19
N ARG A 296 -0.70 13.49 14.95
CA ARG A 296 -1.46 12.98 13.79
C ARG A 296 -1.06 11.53 13.45
N TRP A 297 0.24 11.24 13.50
CA TRP A 297 0.82 9.91 13.27
C TRP A 297 0.23 8.87 14.20
N VAL A 298 0.20 9.11 15.52
CA VAL A 298 -0.36 8.17 16.49
C VAL A 298 -1.84 7.89 16.19
N ARG A 299 -2.62 8.93 15.90
CA ARG A 299 -4.05 8.81 15.59
C ARG A 299 -4.33 7.98 14.33
N GLU A 300 -3.49 8.12 13.31
CA GLU A 300 -3.70 7.45 12.01
C GLU A 300 -3.01 6.07 11.92
N TYR A 301 -1.87 5.90 12.59
CA TYR A 301 -1.09 4.67 12.57
C TYR A 301 -1.65 3.61 13.54
N LEU A 302 -2.07 3.99 14.75
CA LEU A 302 -2.50 3.03 15.77
C LEU A 302 -3.68 2.12 15.31
N PRO A 303 -4.73 2.65 14.63
CA PRO A 303 -5.79 1.80 14.08
C PRO A 303 -5.30 0.81 13.03
N SER A 304 -4.23 1.16 12.30
CA SER A 304 -3.65 0.29 11.27
C SER A 304 -2.95 -0.95 11.84
N LEU A 305 -2.50 -0.89 13.11
CA LEU A 305 -1.91 -2.04 13.81
C LEU A 305 -2.96 -3.07 14.23
N GLN A 306 -4.18 -2.64 14.56
CA GLN A 306 -5.27 -3.49 15.00
C GLN A 306 -5.92 -4.27 13.84
N ALA A 307 -5.88 -3.73 12.62
CA ALA A 307 -6.50 -4.31 11.42
C ALA A 307 -5.64 -5.39 10.71
N CYS A 308 -4.93 -6.24 11.47
CA CYS A 308 -4.27 -7.41 10.89
C CYS A 308 -5.29 -8.54 10.62
N HIS A 309 -6.13 -8.39 9.61
CA HIS A 309 -6.85 -9.53 9.04
C HIS A 309 -5.85 -10.43 8.31
N LYS A 310 -5.36 -11.47 8.99
CA LYS A 310 -4.60 -12.54 8.34
C LYS A 310 -5.56 -13.36 7.48
N TRP A 311 -5.30 -13.40 6.18
CA TRP A 311 -5.99 -14.26 5.22
C TRP A 311 -5.55 -15.70 5.44
N SER A 312 -6.19 -16.37 6.39
CA SER A 312 -5.85 -17.74 6.82
C SER A 312 -6.59 -18.83 6.06
N GLN A 313 -7.62 -18.48 5.28
CA GLN A 313 -8.49 -19.46 4.61
C GLN A 313 -8.14 -19.59 3.13
N ASN A 314 -7.88 -20.83 2.71
CA ASN A 314 -7.75 -21.19 1.31
C ASN A 314 -9.09 -20.99 0.59
N ARG A 315 -9.09 -20.28 -0.54
CA ARG A 315 -10.26 -20.02 -1.38
C ARG A 315 -10.04 -20.65 -2.74
N ARG A 316 -11.10 -20.81 -3.53
CA ARG A 316 -11.01 -21.34 -4.89
C ARG A 316 -10.13 -20.41 -5.76
N ASP A 317 -9.14 -20.99 -6.44
CA ASP A 317 -8.35 -20.29 -7.47
C ASP A 317 -9.20 -19.96 -8.72
N LEU A 318 -8.94 -18.78 -9.30
CA LEU A 318 -9.47 -18.42 -10.62
C LEU A 318 -8.86 -19.33 -11.69
N LYS A 319 -9.69 -19.72 -12.66
CA LYS A 319 -9.31 -20.56 -13.80
C LYS A 319 -9.48 -19.80 -15.11
N VAL A 320 -8.76 -20.26 -16.14
CA VAL A 320 -8.97 -19.78 -17.51
C VAL A 320 -10.41 -20.07 -17.91
N GLY A 321 -11.10 -19.06 -18.45
CA GLY A 321 -12.53 -19.13 -18.77
C GLY A 321 -13.47 -18.54 -17.71
N ASP A 322 -12.99 -18.27 -16.49
CA ASP A 322 -13.83 -17.64 -15.46
C ASP A 322 -14.24 -16.21 -15.88
N LEU A 323 -15.54 -15.91 -15.71
CA LEU A 323 -16.10 -14.58 -15.97
C LEU A 323 -15.93 -13.71 -14.72
N VAL A 324 -15.21 -12.60 -14.86
CA VAL A 324 -14.87 -11.71 -13.76
C VAL A 324 -15.31 -10.26 -14.02
N LEU A 325 -15.64 -9.55 -12.96
CA LEU A 325 -15.89 -8.11 -12.93
C LEU A 325 -14.66 -7.40 -12.40
N LEU A 326 -14.16 -6.38 -13.10
CA LEU A 326 -12.98 -5.64 -12.67
C LEU A 326 -13.37 -4.49 -11.74
N ILE A 327 -12.99 -4.60 -10.47
CA ILE A 327 -13.21 -3.60 -9.43
C ILE A 327 -11.96 -2.73 -9.32
N GLY A 328 -12.09 -1.44 -9.62
CA GLY A 328 -11.01 -0.47 -9.45
C GLY A 328 -11.06 0.69 -10.45
N GLY A 329 -10.54 1.85 -10.04
CA GLY A 329 -10.59 3.12 -10.79
C GLY A 329 -11.70 4.07 -10.30
N GLN A 330 -11.68 5.33 -10.75
CA GLN A 330 -12.66 6.38 -10.39
C GLN A 330 -14.09 6.15 -10.92
N ARG A 331 -14.43 4.92 -11.32
CA ARG A 331 -15.72 4.60 -11.93
C ARG A 331 -16.78 4.29 -10.86
N PRO A 332 -17.99 4.87 -10.96
CA PRO A 332 -19.07 4.60 -10.00
C PRO A 332 -19.45 3.11 -9.98
N VAL A 333 -19.85 2.64 -8.80
CA VAL A 333 -20.33 1.27 -8.54
C VAL A 333 -21.44 0.94 -9.53
N GLY A 334 -21.28 -0.15 -10.30
CA GLY A 334 -22.22 -0.59 -11.34
C GLY A 334 -21.75 -0.40 -12.79
N SER A 335 -20.70 0.39 -13.02
CA SER A 335 -20.09 0.61 -14.36
C SER A 335 -18.78 -0.16 -14.59
N TRP A 336 -18.52 -1.14 -13.74
CA TRP A 336 -17.27 -1.90 -13.77
C TRP A 336 -17.19 -2.81 -15.01
N PRO A 337 -16.06 -2.79 -15.75
CA PRO A 337 -15.93 -3.59 -16.95
C PRO A 337 -15.89 -5.08 -16.61
N LYS A 338 -16.52 -5.89 -17.47
CA LYS A 338 -16.45 -7.35 -17.41
C LYS A 338 -15.25 -7.84 -18.22
N GLY A 339 -14.73 -8.99 -17.84
CA GLY A 339 -13.69 -9.66 -18.61
C GLY A 339 -13.68 -11.16 -18.34
N VAL A 340 -12.98 -11.88 -19.21
CA VAL A 340 -12.79 -13.33 -19.10
C VAL A 340 -11.34 -13.61 -18.77
N VAL A 341 -11.09 -14.48 -17.79
CA VAL A 341 -9.73 -14.91 -17.46
C VAL A 341 -9.14 -15.67 -18.65
N SER A 342 -8.06 -15.13 -19.20
CA SER A 342 -7.31 -15.65 -20.35
C SER A 342 -6.06 -16.43 -19.95
N GLY A 343 -5.52 -16.16 -18.75
CA GLY A 343 -4.33 -16.82 -18.22
C GLY A 343 -4.22 -16.62 -16.72
N VAL A 344 -3.55 -17.54 -16.03
CA VAL A 344 -3.39 -17.51 -14.57
C VAL A 344 -1.91 -17.55 -14.21
N VAL A 345 -1.51 -16.78 -13.22
CA VAL A 345 -0.14 -16.79 -12.68
C VAL A 345 -0.19 -17.41 -11.30
N LYS A 346 0.41 -18.59 -11.17
CA LYS A 346 0.56 -19.28 -9.89
C LYS A 346 1.77 -18.73 -9.14
N GLY A 347 1.62 -18.51 -7.84
CA GLY A 347 2.73 -18.24 -6.93
C GLY A 347 3.58 -19.48 -6.69
N VAL A 348 4.67 -19.31 -5.94
CA VAL A 348 5.58 -20.40 -5.51
C VAL A 348 4.82 -21.49 -4.74
N ASP A 349 3.78 -21.09 -4.02
CA ASP A 349 2.86 -21.94 -3.25
C ASP A 349 1.67 -22.47 -4.06
N GLN A 350 1.75 -22.44 -5.39
CA GLN A 350 0.74 -22.96 -6.32
C GLN A 350 -0.63 -22.25 -6.32
N HIS A 351 -0.81 -21.20 -5.52
CA HIS A 351 -2.03 -20.42 -5.46
C HIS A 351 -2.07 -19.27 -6.48
N VAL A 352 -3.24 -18.99 -7.05
CA VAL A 352 -3.45 -17.95 -8.06
C VAL A 352 -3.74 -16.62 -7.37
N ARG A 353 -2.89 -15.62 -7.59
CA ARG A 353 -3.09 -14.24 -7.06
C ARG A 353 -3.05 -13.16 -8.14
N GLU A 354 -2.54 -13.51 -9.31
CA GLU A 354 -2.54 -12.66 -10.49
C GLU A 354 -3.11 -13.43 -11.68
N VAL A 355 -3.91 -12.75 -12.51
CA VAL A 355 -4.51 -13.32 -13.72
C VAL A 355 -4.46 -12.32 -14.86
N TYR A 356 -4.45 -12.84 -16.08
CA TYR A 356 -4.64 -12.07 -17.31
C TYR A 356 -6.11 -12.07 -17.67
N VAL A 357 -6.74 -10.91 -17.70
CA VAL A 357 -8.16 -10.74 -18.01
C VAL A 357 -8.30 -10.10 -19.37
N ARG A 358 -9.04 -10.75 -20.26
CA ARG A 358 -9.41 -10.20 -21.57
C ARG A 358 -10.70 -9.39 -21.43
N THR A 359 -10.62 -8.10 -21.73
CA THR A 359 -11.76 -7.16 -21.79
C THR A 359 -11.95 -6.69 -23.23
N ASN A 360 -13.02 -5.91 -23.48
CA ASN A 360 -13.25 -5.29 -24.80
C ASN A 360 -12.14 -4.32 -25.23
N SER A 361 -11.33 -3.83 -24.29
CA SER A 361 -10.24 -2.88 -24.55
C SER A 361 -8.86 -3.52 -24.62
N GLY A 362 -8.75 -4.84 -24.47
CA GLY A 362 -7.48 -5.58 -24.53
C GLY A 362 -7.27 -6.56 -23.37
N ILE A 363 -6.05 -7.08 -23.24
CA ILE A 363 -5.66 -8.00 -22.17
C ILE A 363 -4.98 -7.21 -21.05
N LEU A 364 -5.49 -7.34 -19.83
CA LEU A 364 -4.98 -6.67 -18.63
C LEU A 364 -4.47 -7.68 -17.63
N ARG A 365 -3.30 -7.43 -17.04
CA ARG A 365 -2.81 -8.21 -15.89
C ARG A 365 -3.37 -7.61 -14.61
N ARG A 366 -4.06 -8.39 -13.78
CA ARG A 366 -4.76 -7.91 -12.59
C ARG A 366 -4.57 -8.84 -11.40
N ASP A 367 -4.55 -8.25 -10.21
CA ASP A 367 -4.59 -8.98 -8.95
C ASP A 367 -6.02 -9.47 -8.68
N ILE A 368 -6.18 -10.67 -8.15
CA ILE A 368 -7.50 -11.25 -7.85
C ILE A 368 -8.36 -10.37 -6.92
N ARG A 369 -7.74 -9.54 -6.08
CA ARG A 369 -8.41 -8.60 -5.17
C ARG A 369 -9.10 -7.45 -5.92
N SER A 370 -8.70 -7.20 -7.16
CA SER A 370 -9.37 -6.27 -8.07
C SER A 370 -10.43 -6.95 -8.93
N LEU A 371 -10.76 -8.22 -8.66
CA LEU A 371 -11.66 -9.02 -9.48
C LEU A 371 -12.77 -9.64 -8.66
N CYS A 372 -13.94 -9.73 -9.26
CA CYS A 372 -15.12 -10.38 -8.70
C CYS A 372 -15.55 -11.53 -9.59
N LEU A 373 -15.59 -12.76 -9.07
CA LEU A 373 -16.08 -13.91 -9.81
C LEU A 373 -17.60 -13.80 -10.02
N LEU A 374 -18.03 -13.66 -11.28
CA LEU A 374 -19.44 -13.62 -11.67
C LEU A 374 -19.95 -14.98 -12.17
N GLY A 375 -19.10 -15.73 -12.87
CA GLY A 375 -19.44 -17.05 -13.41
C GLY A 375 -18.22 -17.95 -13.41
N ALA A 376 -18.39 -19.14 -12.85
CA ALA A 376 -17.40 -20.19 -12.92
C ALA A 376 -17.41 -20.80 -14.34
N SER A 377 -16.22 -20.97 -14.92
CA SER A 377 -16.02 -21.96 -15.99
C SER A 377 -16.34 -23.37 -15.46
N GLU A 378 -16.94 -24.20 -16.30
CA GLU A 378 -17.19 -25.62 -16.03
C GLU A 378 -15.90 -26.42 -15.95
#